data_AF-A0A067T857-F1
#
_entry.id   AF-A0A067T857-F1
#
_cell.length_a   1.000
_cell.length_b   1.000
_cell.length_c   1.000
_cell.angle_alpha   90.00
_cell.angle_beta   90.00
_cell.angle_gamma   90.00
#
_symmetry.space_group_name_H-M   'P 1'
#
loop_
_entity.id
_entity.type
_entity.pdbx_description
1 polymer ?
#
loop_
_entity_poly.entity_id
_entity_poly.type
_entity_poly.pdbx_seq_one_letter_code
_entity_poly.pdbx_strand_id
1 'polypeptide(L)'
;MYASCRNQEFASSPIARLPVELLSEIFSLCTLAAGEPSPGVENGNYSPPVITTETVQVPIILSSVNRRWRAVVLGQSTLWSNLCITAELIRDSELLDDGTQRTSKLNATQITSHLQRSRQASLNILIDARDPEWNFSEVGVGIDFGDGPTLPALFSSEHMTAAVSLLVPHISRWKSLTILTDTWAPMHAALSTINPSITAFGAPRLESMTLMRCNDFVSFSHQFQPRDLKEPLFLSRGSCSADTSSPLLPNLKHLSLRGVHVDWDSLGDALAAARQMSGGSLTSLELTSHCSDVRPSIAQFHKLLTSTPNLRTLMVTGSGPEIPDELDDVPRHQCDDKLEPVHLPQLQDITIGYRTALEGRTILKFLDAPNSKTLVLEDATYPAYPGEVNGGSMLNFLGSKEFVSRSGDNDTPSQSKEPSPSRAAFPLLEHVTLKSVKSTPRPLRTFFSALPRLHHLELVGMSMQAVYALVPSSLPTSTCPCPQLRSLCIRDSEHLQVQDLDFIVGDLAVERENRGACGLREVDIHVDSARAARVASAASPGTKVNIISDDEDEEEDYMDEDLDMDNVDPFKPGGAFNDPVFDEYYSTQVAAR
;
A
#
# COMPACT_ATOMS: atom_id res chain seq x y z
N MET A 1 -23.14 41.83 -39.96
CA MET A 1 -24.46 41.19 -40.19
C MET A 1 -24.40 39.67 -40.45
N TYR A 2 -23.30 38.96 -40.16
CA TYR A 2 -23.17 37.51 -40.45
C TYR A 2 -23.30 36.56 -39.23
N ALA A 3 -23.63 37.06 -38.04
CA ALA A 3 -23.69 36.23 -36.82
C ALA A 3 -25.06 35.57 -36.54
N SER A 4 -26.09 35.77 -37.39
CA SER A 4 -27.47 35.43 -37.02
C SER A 4 -27.99 34.07 -37.52
N CYS A 5 -27.32 33.39 -38.48
CA CYS A 5 -27.85 32.15 -39.05
C CYS A 5 -27.37 30.85 -38.40
N ARG A 6 -26.30 30.85 -37.59
CA ARG A 6 -25.74 29.60 -37.01
C ARG A 6 -26.46 29.07 -35.75
N ASN A 7 -27.40 29.80 -35.16
CA ASN A 7 -28.02 29.40 -33.90
C ASN A 7 -29.33 28.57 -34.05
N GLN A 8 -29.91 28.45 -35.26
CA GLN A 8 -31.18 27.71 -35.41
C GLN A 8 -31.02 26.19 -35.44
N GLU A 9 -29.92 25.65 -35.99
CA GLU A 9 -29.74 24.18 -36.09
C GLU A 9 -29.44 23.49 -34.74
N PHE A 10 -28.90 24.22 -33.75
CA PHE A 10 -28.67 23.66 -32.41
C PHE A 10 -29.96 23.40 -31.62
N ALA A 11 -31.07 24.08 -31.95
CA ALA A 11 -32.36 23.89 -31.27
C ALA A 11 -33.02 22.53 -31.62
N SER A 12 -32.55 21.84 -32.67
CA SER A 12 -33.05 20.51 -33.06
C SER A 12 -32.31 19.34 -32.40
N SER A 13 -31.18 19.55 -31.74
CA SER A 13 -30.46 18.43 -31.11
C SER A 13 -31.30 17.82 -29.98
N PRO A 14 -31.51 16.48 -29.96
CA PRO A 14 -32.26 15.82 -28.88
C PRO A 14 -31.71 16.14 -27.48
N ILE A 15 -30.39 16.28 -27.35
CA ILE A 15 -29.73 16.60 -26.07
C ILE A 15 -30.09 18.00 -25.57
N ALA A 16 -30.38 18.94 -26.48
CA ALA A 16 -30.78 20.30 -26.15
C ALA A 16 -32.21 20.37 -25.59
N ARG A 17 -32.98 19.26 -25.64
CA ARG A 17 -34.35 19.15 -25.10
C ARG A 17 -34.43 18.38 -23.79
N LEU A 18 -33.35 17.73 -23.35
CA LEU A 18 -33.33 17.02 -22.07
C LEU A 18 -33.63 17.98 -20.91
N PRO A 19 -34.37 17.56 -19.87
CA PRO A 19 -34.49 18.30 -18.61
C PRO A 19 -33.12 18.59 -17.97
N VAL A 20 -33.05 19.63 -17.13
CA VAL A 20 -31.79 20.04 -16.48
C VAL A 20 -31.29 18.96 -15.53
N GLU A 21 -32.20 18.23 -14.90
CA GLU A 21 -31.95 17.14 -13.97
C GLU A 21 -31.25 15.98 -14.68
N LEU A 22 -31.71 15.60 -15.89
CA LEU A 22 -31.06 14.55 -16.67
C LEU A 22 -29.69 14.98 -17.18
N LEU A 23 -29.53 16.25 -17.61
CA LEU A 23 -28.22 16.77 -17.99
C LEU A 23 -27.24 16.79 -16.80
N SER A 24 -27.72 17.17 -15.62
CA SER A 24 -26.95 17.19 -14.38
C SER A 24 -26.51 15.77 -13.98
N GLU A 25 -27.39 14.79 -14.10
CA GLU A 25 -27.04 13.38 -13.84
C GLU A 25 -26.01 12.86 -14.84
N ILE A 26 -26.19 13.13 -16.14
CA ILE A 26 -25.22 12.77 -17.18
C ILE A 26 -23.85 13.38 -16.86
N PHE A 27 -23.79 14.66 -16.46
CA PHE A 27 -22.53 15.31 -16.11
C PHE A 27 -21.87 14.69 -14.88
N SER A 28 -22.66 14.29 -13.88
CA SER A 28 -22.15 13.55 -12.72
C SER A 28 -21.56 12.20 -13.13
N LEU A 29 -22.24 11.46 -14.02
CA LEU A 29 -21.75 10.20 -14.55
C LEU A 29 -20.47 10.39 -15.37
N CYS A 30 -20.35 11.47 -16.17
CA CYS A 30 -19.11 11.79 -16.88
C CYS A 30 -17.93 12.00 -15.91
N THR A 31 -18.16 12.66 -14.76
CA THR A 31 -17.11 12.83 -13.75
C THR A 31 -16.75 11.53 -13.01
N LEU A 32 -17.71 10.61 -12.87
CA LEU A 32 -17.47 9.30 -12.25
C LEU A 32 -16.72 8.35 -13.19
N ALA A 33 -17.17 8.23 -14.44
CA ALA A 33 -16.55 7.37 -15.44
C ALA A 33 -15.09 7.75 -15.74
N ALA A 34 -14.77 9.05 -15.66
CA ALA A 34 -13.39 9.52 -15.82
C ALA A 34 -12.46 9.10 -14.66
N GLY A 35 -13.02 8.66 -13.52
CA GLY A 35 -12.27 8.23 -12.34
C GLY A 35 -12.43 6.75 -12.01
N GLU A 36 -13.06 5.96 -12.87
CA GLU A 36 -13.06 4.50 -12.71
C GLU A 36 -11.67 3.97 -13.08
N PRO A 37 -11.02 3.19 -12.19
CA PRO A 37 -9.74 2.57 -12.52
C PRO A 37 -9.92 1.61 -13.70
N SER A 38 -8.91 1.51 -14.56
CA SER A 38 -8.90 0.57 -15.67
C SER A 38 -9.23 -0.84 -15.19
N PRO A 39 -10.03 -1.63 -15.94
CA PRO A 39 -10.65 -2.89 -15.49
C PRO A 39 -9.69 -4.05 -15.14
N GLY A 40 -8.38 -3.81 -14.94
CA GLY A 40 -7.38 -4.84 -14.64
C GLY A 40 -7.07 -5.09 -13.16
N VAL A 41 -7.54 -4.24 -12.23
CA VAL A 41 -7.20 -4.39 -10.80
C VAL A 41 -8.42 -4.90 -10.02
N GLU A 42 -8.73 -6.19 -10.17
CA GLU A 42 -9.90 -6.88 -9.56
C GLU A 42 -9.79 -7.14 -8.04
N ASN A 43 -8.92 -6.43 -7.31
CA ASN A 43 -8.92 -6.55 -5.86
C ASN A 43 -10.03 -5.67 -5.30
N GLY A 44 -11.21 -6.27 -5.07
CA GLY A 44 -12.47 -5.68 -4.60
C GLY A 44 -12.44 -4.96 -3.23
N ASN A 45 -11.26 -4.50 -2.82
CA ASN A 45 -11.09 -3.57 -1.73
C ASN A 45 -11.53 -2.18 -2.21
N TYR A 46 -12.32 -1.51 -1.38
CA TYR A 46 -12.85 -0.18 -1.64
C TYR A 46 -11.71 0.78 -2.00
N SER A 47 -11.52 1.07 -3.29
CA SER A 47 -10.67 2.18 -3.70
C SER A 47 -11.50 3.46 -3.53
N PRO A 48 -10.96 4.50 -2.88
CA PRO A 48 -11.58 5.82 -2.96
C PRO A 48 -11.68 6.22 -4.45
N PRO A 49 -12.67 7.07 -4.82
CA PRO A 49 -12.81 7.52 -6.19
C PRO A 49 -11.49 8.14 -6.66
N VAL A 50 -10.97 7.66 -7.79
CA VAL A 50 -9.67 8.09 -8.30
C VAL A 50 -9.84 9.50 -8.85
N ILE A 51 -9.18 10.46 -8.21
CA ILE A 51 -9.11 11.83 -8.71
C ILE A 51 -7.94 11.88 -9.67
N THR A 52 -8.21 12.18 -10.93
CA THR A 52 -7.16 12.40 -11.94
C THR A 52 -7.22 13.82 -12.48
N THR A 53 -6.20 14.24 -13.23
CA THR A 53 -6.21 15.51 -13.97
C THR A 53 -7.39 15.58 -14.94
N GLU A 54 -7.75 14.48 -15.60
CA GLU A 54 -8.89 14.37 -16.51
C GLU A 54 -10.21 14.62 -15.78
N THR A 55 -10.42 14.01 -14.61
CA THR A 55 -11.68 14.18 -13.84
C THR A 55 -11.93 15.64 -13.48
N VAL A 56 -10.88 16.42 -13.22
CA VAL A 56 -10.94 17.84 -12.85
C VAL A 56 -11.16 18.73 -14.07
N GLN A 57 -10.80 18.28 -15.28
CA GLN A 57 -11.05 18.98 -16.53
C GLN A 57 -12.49 18.80 -17.04
N VAL A 58 -13.16 17.69 -16.73
CA VAL A 58 -14.53 17.38 -17.21
C VAL A 58 -15.51 18.56 -17.02
N PRO A 59 -15.66 19.20 -15.85
CA PRO A 59 -16.55 20.35 -15.68
C PRO A 59 -16.18 21.54 -16.58
N ILE A 60 -14.89 21.77 -16.80
CA ILE A 60 -14.39 22.84 -17.68
C ILE A 60 -14.82 22.56 -19.12
N ILE A 61 -14.56 21.34 -19.61
CA ILE A 61 -14.92 20.88 -20.94
C ILE A 61 -16.43 20.98 -21.15
N LEU A 62 -17.23 20.43 -20.24
CA LEU A 62 -18.70 20.49 -20.30
C LEU A 62 -19.23 21.92 -20.31
N SER A 63 -18.61 22.82 -19.54
CA SER A 63 -18.96 24.24 -19.51
C SER A 63 -18.59 25.02 -20.79
N SER A 64 -17.75 24.44 -21.65
CA SER A 64 -17.33 25.04 -22.92
C SER A 64 -18.32 24.78 -24.06
N VAL A 65 -19.14 23.73 -23.97
CA VAL A 65 -20.00 23.23 -25.07
C VAL A 65 -21.03 24.27 -25.54
N ASN A 66 -21.92 24.72 -24.65
CA ASN A 66 -22.90 25.77 -24.95
C ASN A 66 -23.36 26.50 -23.68
N ARG A 67 -24.11 27.60 -23.84
CA ARG A 67 -24.58 28.43 -22.71
C ARG A 67 -25.46 27.65 -21.72
N ARG A 68 -26.29 26.73 -22.21
CA ARG A 68 -27.17 25.91 -21.36
C ARG A 68 -26.36 24.97 -20.50
N TRP A 69 -25.43 24.23 -21.11
CA TRP A 69 -24.54 23.30 -20.40
C TRP A 69 -23.70 24.03 -19.36
N ARG A 70 -23.11 25.17 -19.74
CA ARG A 70 -22.42 26.06 -18.81
C ARG A 70 -23.28 26.43 -17.60
N ALA A 71 -24.52 26.82 -17.81
CA ALA A 71 -25.42 27.19 -16.71
C ALA A 71 -25.71 26.00 -15.78
N VAL A 72 -25.92 24.80 -16.34
CA VAL A 72 -26.11 23.56 -15.55
C VAL A 72 -24.85 23.24 -14.75
N VAL A 73 -23.67 23.20 -15.39
CA VAL A 73 -22.40 22.89 -14.73
C VAL A 73 -22.07 23.90 -13.64
N LEU A 74 -22.25 25.21 -13.88
CA LEU A 74 -22.01 26.25 -12.87
C LEU A 74 -23.06 26.23 -11.74
N GLY A 75 -24.24 25.65 -11.98
CA GLY A 75 -25.29 25.47 -11.00
C GLY A 75 -25.03 24.30 -10.03
N GLN A 76 -24.26 23.31 -10.46
CA GLN A 76 -24.03 22.07 -9.73
C GLN A 76 -22.68 22.07 -9.02
N SER A 77 -22.68 22.36 -7.72
CA SER A 77 -21.46 22.47 -6.92
C SER A 77 -20.67 21.17 -6.78
N THR A 78 -21.33 20.01 -6.87
CA THR A 78 -20.67 18.69 -6.76
C THR A 78 -19.78 18.36 -7.97
N LEU A 79 -19.97 18.99 -9.12
CA LEU A 79 -19.04 18.83 -10.24
C LEU A 79 -17.68 19.51 -9.97
N TRP A 80 -17.65 20.46 -9.03
CA TRP A 80 -16.45 21.24 -8.70
C TRP A 80 -15.80 20.80 -7.40
N SER A 81 -16.25 19.69 -6.79
CA SER A 81 -15.74 19.22 -5.50
C SER A 81 -14.44 18.44 -5.58
N ASN A 82 -14.01 18.03 -6.77
CA ASN A 82 -12.74 17.35 -6.97
C ASN A 82 -11.66 18.41 -7.29
N LEU A 83 -10.57 18.37 -6.53
CA LEU A 83 -9.40 19.20 -6.72
C LEU A 83 -8.18 18.30 -6.95
N CYS A 84 -7.46 18.55 -8.04
CA CYS A 84 -6.19 17.91 -8.36
C CYS A 84 -5.15 19.02 -8.49
N ILE A 85 -4.11 18.95 -7.66
CA ILE A 85 -3.01 19.91 -7.62
C ILE A 85 -1.76 19.14 -7.98
N THR A 86 -1.27 19.34 -9.20
CA THR A 86 -0.08 18.68 -9.73
C THR A 86 1.02 19.70 -10.03
N ALA A 87 2.20 19.22 -10.40
CA ALA A 87 3.28 20.07 -10.84
C ALA A 87 2.94 20.90 -12.10
N GLU A 88 1.98 20.47 -12.92
CA GLU A 88 1.49 21.24 -14.09
C GLU A 88 0.90 22.62 -13.72
N LEU A 89 0.48 22.81 -12.46
CA LEU A 89 0.00 24.10 -11.96
C LEU A 89 1.12 25.07 -11.62
N ILE A 90 2.37 24.61 -11.63
CA ILE A 90 3.55 25.44 -11.40
C ILE A 90 3.90 26.09 -12.73
N ARG A 91 3.95 27.41 -12.75
CA ARG A 91 4.39 28.14 -13.94
C ARG A 91 5.87 28.40 -13.83
N ASP A 92 6.61 27.87 -14.80
CA ASP A 92 7.99 28.25 -14.99
C ASP A 92 8.06 29.74 -15.26
N SER A 93 8.90 30.41 -14.48
CA SER A 93 9.25 31.77 -14.78
C SER A 93 10.35 31.70 -15.84
N GLU A 94 10.07 32.25 -17.03
CA GLU A 94 11.03 32.33 -18.15
C GLU A 94 12.44 32.64 -17.62
N LEU A 95 13.41 31.79 -18.00
CA LEU A 95 14.81 31.93 -17.62
C LEU A 95 15.28 33.35 -17.93
N LEU A 96 15.75 34.06 -16.91
CA LEU A 96 16.44 35.32 -17.12
C LEU A 96 17.86 35.01 -17.62
N ASP A 97 18.34 35.77 -18.60
CA ASP A 97 19.68 35.63 -19.22
C ASP A 97 20.86 35.66 -18.22
N ASP A 98 20.64 36.08 -16.96
CA ASP A 98 21.67 36.25 -15.93
C ASP A 98 21.91 34.99 -15.08
N GLY A 99 21.29 33.85 -15.41
CA GLY A 99 21.49 32.59 -14.69
C GLY A 99 20.98 32.57 -13.24
N THR A 100 20.30 33.62 -12.78
CA THR A 100 19.62 33.64 -11.49
C THR A 100 18.30 32.87 -11.60
N GLN A 101 18.22 31.73 -10.91
CA GLN A 101 16.99 30.93 -10.84
C GLN A 101 15.85 31.79 -10.28
N ARG A 102 14.83 32.01 -11.11
CA ARG A 102 13.67 32.81 -10.76
C ARG A 102 12.67 31.91 -10.05
N THR A 103 12.07 32.40 -8.98
CA THR A 103 11.13 31.62 -8.17
C THR A 103 9.90 31.20 -8.99
N SER A 104 9.73 29.90 -9.16
CA SER A 104 8.51 29.30 -9.70
C SER A 104 7.32 29.66 -8.81
N LYS A 105 6.12 29.75 -9.40
CA LYS A 105 4.90 30.10 -8.64
C LYS A 105 3.75 29.16 -8.97
N LEU A 106 3.06 28.73 -7.93
CA LEU A 106 1.81 27.98 -8.03
C LEU A 106 0.68 28.84 -8.62
N ASN A 107 0.02 28.37 -9.67
CA ASN A 107 -1.17 29.00 -10.24
C ASN A 107 -2.41 28.77 -9.36
N ALA A 108 -2.56 29.60 -8.33
CA ALA A 108 -3.68 29.53 -7.39
C ALA A 108 -5.07 29.80 -8.02
N THR A 109 -5.15 30.31 -9.26
CA THR A 109 -6.40 30.72 -9.92
C THR A 109 -7.35 29.53 -10.10
N GLN A 110 -6.82 28.38 -10.51
CA GLN A 110 -7.61 27.17 -10.75
C GLN A 110 -8.16 26.61 -9.44
N ILE A 111 -7.30 26.46 -8.42
CA ILE A 111 -7.67 26.01 -7.08
C ILE A 111 -8.79 26.89 -6.51
N THR A 112 -8.59 28.21 -6.54
CA THR A 112 -9.55 29.19 -6.03
C THR A 112 -10.88 29.12 -6.79
N SER A 113 -10.83 28.96 -8.12
CA SER A 113 -12.05 28.84 -8.95
C SER A 113 -12.85 27.59 -8.60
N HIS A 114 -12.19 26.45 -8.38
CA HIS A 114 -12.84 25.20 -7.96
C HIS A 114 -13.44 25.36 -6.56
N LEU A 115 -12.68 25.88 -5.60
CA LEU A 115 -13.15 26.12 -4.24
C LEU A 115 -14.40 27.03 -4.21
N GLN A 116 -14.38 28.14 -4.96
CA GLN A 116 -15.54 29.03 -5.06
C GLN A 116 -16.77 28.35 -5.66
N ARG A 117 -16.60 27.55 -6.72
CA ARG A 117 -17.70 26.86 -7.41
C ARG A 117 -18.24 25.66 -6.64
N SER A 118 -17.40 25.00 -5.84
CA SER A 118 -17.79 23.88 -4.96
C SER A 118 -18.74 24.30 -3.82
N ARG A 119 -18.84 25.60 -3.52
CA ARG A 119 -19.77 26.20 -2.54
C ARG A 119 -19.78 25.60 -1.15
N GLN A 120 -20.54 24.54 -0.88
CA GLN A 120 -20.67 23.81 0.39
C GLN A 120 -20.59 22.29 0.19
N ALA A 121 -20.28 21.85 -1.03
CA ALA A 121 -20.05 20.44 -1.33
C ALA A 121 -18.82 19.94 -0.56
N SER A 122 -18.83 18.67 -0.18
CA SER A 122 -17.66 18.04 0.44
C SER A 122 -16.55 17.88 -0.60
N LEU A 123 -15.31 18.15 -0.22
CA LEU A 123 -14.16 18.19 -1.13
C LEU A 123 -13.41 16.86 -1.17
N ASN A 124 -13.04 16.45 -2.38
CA ASN A 124 -12.06 15.40 -2.61
C ASN A 124 -10.79 16.07 -3.15
N ILE A 125 -9.66 15.89 -2.46
CA ILE A 125 -8.44 16.64 -2.73
C ILE A 125 -7.32 15.64 -3.02
N LEU A 126 -6.69 15.79 -4.18
CA LEU A 126 -5.41 15.17 -4.53
C LEU A 126 -4.37 16.27 -4.70
N ILE A 127 -3.26 16.14 -3.98
CA ILE A 127 -2.03 16.89 -4.21
C ILE A 127 -0.97 15.88 -4.65
N ASP A 128 -0.62 15.93 -5.92
CA ASP A 128 0.44 15.11 -6.50
C ASP A 128 1.67 15.98 -6.74
N ALA A 129 2.57 15.96 -5.78
CA ALA A 129 3.84 16.66 -5.79
C ALA A 129 5.01 15.72 -6.13
N ARG A 130 4.71 14.64 -6.85
CA ARG A 130 5.73 13.79 -7.47
C ARG A 130 6.36 14.48 -8.67
N ASP A 131 7.61 14.18 -8.91
CA ASP A 131 8.39 14.59 -10.05
C ASP A 131 8.18 13.58 -11.19
N PRO A 132 7.68 14.00 -12.37
CA PRO A 132 7.48 13.11 -13.51
C PRO A 132 8.77 12.42 -13.98
N GLU A 133 9.94 13.02 -13.71
CA GLU A 133 11.25 12.46 -14.05
C GLU A 133 11.82 11.57 -12.93
N TRP A 134 11.04 11.29 -11.89
CA TRP A 134 11.44 10.45 -10.75
C TRP A 134 12.70 10.97 -10.05
N ASN A 135 12.87 12.29 -10.00
CA ASN A 135 13.99 12.93 -9.33
C ASN A 135 13.82 12.84 -7.79
N PHE A 136 14.49 11.86 -7.20
CA PHE A 136 14.54 11.64 -5.75
C PHE A 136 15.63 12.43 -5.03
N SER A 137 16.33 13.34 -5.73
CA SER A 137 17.38 14.14 -5.11
C SER A 137 16.82 14.99 -3.97
N GLU A 138 17.34 14.78 -2.77
CA GLU A 138 16.90 15.48 -1.58
C GLU A 138 18.09 15.89 -0.72
N VAL A 139 18.17 17.19 -0.41
CA VAL A 139 19.25 17.75 0.40
C VAL A 139 19.27 17.10 1.78
N GLY A 140 20.39 16.50 2.16
CA GLY A 140 20.58 15.86 3.46
C GLY A 140 20.12 14.40 3.53
N VAL A 141 19.73 13.80 2.40
CA VAL A 141 19.59 12.35 2.26
C VAL A 141 20.91 11.83 1.67
N GLY A 142 21.56 10.88 2.36
CA GLY A 142 22.96 10.46 2.19
C GLY A 142 23.31 9.73 0.90
N ILE A 143 22.67 10.07 -0.22
CA ILE A 143 22.91 9.55 -1.54
C ILE A 143 23.36 10.71 -2.43
N ASP A 144 24.47 11.36 -2.06
CA ASP A 144 25.13 12.32 -2.96
C ASP A 144 25.76 11.51 -4.11
N PHE A 145 25.01 11.35 -5.20
CA PHE A 145 25.42 10.65 -6.43
C PHE A 145 26.55 11.36 -7.22
N GLY A 146 27.43 12.09 -6.52
CA GLY A 146 28.57 12.84 -7.07
C GLY A 146 28.49 14.34 -6.79
N ASP A 147 29.59 15.05 -7.05
CA ASP A 147 29.75 16.50 -6.85
C ASP A 147 28.88 17.38 -7.79
N GLY A 148 27.85 16.79 -8.42
CA GLY A 148 26.94 17.49 -9.31
C GLY A 148 26.00 18.44 -8.54
N PRO A 149 25.60 19.58 -9.12
CA PRO A 149 24.59 20.42 -8.51
C PRO A 149 23.25 19.65 -8.44
N THR A 150 22.69 19.53 -7.24
CA THR A 150 21.35 18.96 -7.04
C THR A 150 20.33 19.76 -7.84
N LEU A 151 19.63 19.10 -8.77
CA LEU A 151 18.55 19.73 -9.51
C LEU A 151 17.41 20.09 -8.53
N PRO A 152 16.86 21.31 -8.60
CA PRO A 152 15.75 21.68 -7.74
C PRO A 152 14.51 20.84 -8.09
N ALA A 153 13.82 20.34 -7.07
CA ALA A 153 12.55 19.63 -7.26
C ALA A 153 11.51 20.54 -7.94
N LEU A 154 10.79 19.99 -8.92
CA LEU A 154 9.74 20.70 -9.65
C LEU A 154 8.68 21.24 -8.68
N PHE A 155 8.24 20.42 -7.73
CA PHE A 155 7.26 20.78 -6.70
C PHE A 155 7.91 21.06 -5.34
N SER A 156 8.25 22.31 -5.07
CA SER A 156 8.88 22.75 -3.81
C SER A 156 7.95 22.77 -2.57
N SER A 157 8.57 22.89 -1.39
CA SER A 157 7.87 23.10 -0.11
C SER A 157 7.07 24.42 -0.07
N GLU A 158 7.53 25.46 -0.78
CA GLU A 158 6.79 26.73 -0.91
C GLU A 158 5.50 26.54 -1.71
N HIS A 159 5.56 25.77 -2.80
CA HIS A 159 4.36 25.43 -3.58
C HIS A 159 3.35 24.65 -2.74
N MET A 160 3.82 23.67 -1.95
CA MET A 160 2.95 22.92 -1.05
C MET A 160 2.30 23.83 -0.01
N THR A 161 3.08 24.70 0.62
CA THR A 161 2.57 25.67 1.60
C THR A 161 1.48 26.55 0.99
N ALA A 162 1.71 27.06 -0.23
CA ALA A 162 0.75 27.88 -0.95
C ALA A 162 -0.55 27.09 -1.28
N ALA A 163 -0.42 25.87 -1.76
CA ALA A 163 -1.55 25.00 -2.09
C ALA A 163 -2.40 24.70 -0.84
N VAL A 164 -1.78 24.21 0.21
CA VAL A 164 -2.45 23.80 1.45
C VAL A 164 -3.08 25.00 2.17
N SER A 165 -2.44 26.17 2.13
CA SER A 165 -2.99 27.41 2.71
C SER A 165 -4.32 27.83 2.06
N LEU A 166 -4.54 27.51 0.78
CA LEU A 166 -5.82 27.75 0.11
C LEU A 166 -6.90 26.74 0.54
N LEU A 167 -6.49 25.52 0.91
CA LEU A 167 -7.41 24.42 1.22
C LEU A 167 -7.85 24.40 2.69
N VAL A 168 -6.95 24.74 3.62
CA VAL A 168 -7.16 24.70 5.07
C VAL A 168 -8.41 25.44 5.55
N PRO A 169 -8.77 26.63 5.03
CA PRO A 169 -10.02 27.31 5.39
C PRO A 169 -11.29 26.48 5.13
N HIS A 170 -11.16 25.42 4.34
CA HIS A 170 -12.23 24.50 3.96
C HIS A 170 -12.14 23.13 4.66
N ILE A 171 -11.35 22.98 5.73
CA ILE A 171 -11.12 21.68 6.38
C ILE A 171 -12.41 20.98 6.87
N SER A 172 -13.42 21.75 7.26
CA SER A 172 -14.72 21.24 7.74
C SER A 172 -15.52 20.46 6.68
N ARG A 173 -15.16 20.61 5.41
CA ARG A 173 -15.80 19.92 4.28
C ARG A 173 -14.90 18.94 3.57
N TRP A 174 -13.66 18.71 4.02
CA TRP A 174 -12.81 17.69 3.43
C TRP A 174 -13.47 16.32 3.62
N LYS A 175 -13.65 15.58 2.53
CA LYS A 175 -14.15 14.21 2.50
C LYS A 175 -13.01 13.24 2.27
N SER A 176 -12.13 13.55 1.31
CA SER A 176 -10.91 12.79 1.05
C SER A 176 -9.73 13.74 0.84
N LEU A 177 -8.57 13.35 1.36
CA LEU A 177 -7.30 14.03 1.15
C LEU A 177 -6.22 13.01 0.80
N THR A 178 -5.60 13.17 -0.36
CA THR A 178 -4.44 12.40 -0.80
C THR A 178 -3.30 13.36 -1.07
N ILE A 179 -2.15 13.13 -0.45
CA ILE A 179 -0.90 13.88 -0.70
C ILE A 179 0.18 12.88 -1.06
N LEU A 180 0.71 13.00 -2.27
CA LEU A 180 1.80 12.19 -2.80
C LEU A 180 3.02 13.09 -3.01
N THR A 181 4.17 12.72 -2.47
CA THR A 181 5.43 13.47 -2.63
C THR A 181 6.58 12.50 -2.88
N ASP A 182 7.60 12.88 -3.64
CA ASP A 182 8.80 12.05 -3.80
C ASP A 182 9.84 12.34 -2.70
N THR A 183 10.01 13.62 -2.38
CA THR A 183 10.88 14.10 -1.31
C THR A 183 10.07 14.43 -0.05
N TRP A 184 10.75 14.56 1.09
CA TRP A 184 10.08 14.87 2.35
C TRP A 184 9.72 16.35 2.51
N ALA A 185 10.51 17.27 1.95
CA ALA A 185 10.31 18.71 2.17
C ALA A 185 8.87 19.22 1.82
N PRO A 186 8.22 18.80 0.72
CA PRO A 186 6.82 19.12 0.47
C PRO A 186 5.90 18.48 1.51
N MET A 187 6.08 17.20 1.87
CA MET A 187 5.25 16.54 2.89
C MET A 187 5.32 17.27 4.24
N HIS A 188 6.54 17.61 4.68
CA HIS A 188 6.78 18.41 5.88
C HIS A 188 6.03 19.76 5.85
N ALA A 189 6.06 20.47 4.73
CA ALA A 189 5.35 21.74 4.56
C ALA A 189 3.82 21.56 4.64
N ALA A 190 3.29 20.46 4.09
CA ALA A 190 1.89 20.11 4.22
C ALA A 190 1.50 19.87 5.69
N LEU A 191 2.24 19.01 6.39
CA LEU A 191 2.00 18.69 7.80
C LEU A 191 2.06 19.94 8.68
N SER A 192 3.06 20.80 8.47
CA SER A 192 3.22 22.07 9.18
C SER A 192 2.01 22.99 9.05
N THR A 193 1.36 22.97 7.89
CA THR A 193 0.20 23.83 7.61
C THR A 193 -1.12 23.17 8.05
N ILE A 194 -1.24 21.85 7.93
CA ILE A 194 -2.47 21.09 8.22
C ILE A 194 -2.66 20.87 9.72
N ASN A 195 -1.60 20.47 10.45
CA ASN A 195 -1.70 20.04 11.84
C ASN A 195 -2.36 21.07 12.76
N PRO A 196 -1.99 22.38 12.72
CA PRO A 196 -2.65 23.37 13.58
C PRO A 196 -4.16 23.47 13.33
N SER A 197 -4.58 23.28 12.09
CA SER A 197 -5.99 23.40 11.70
C SER A 197 -6.79 22.14 12.04
N ILE A 198 -6.23 20.94 11.82
CA ILE A 198 -6.87 19.69 12.26
C ILE A 198 -7.00 19.66 13.78
N THR A 199 -5.95 20.03 14.51
CA THR A 199 -5.97 19.99 15.98
C THR A 199 -6.91 21.04 16.59
N ALA A 200 -7.05 22.22 15.96
CA ALA A 200 -7.94 23.28 16.44
C ALA A 200 -9.41 23.07 16.06
N PHE A 201 -9.69 22.61 14.83
CA PHE A 201 -11.05 22.59 14.27
C PHE A 201 -11.58 21.19 13.95
N GLY A 202 -10.71 20.18 13.95
CA GLY A 202 -11.02 18.85 13.44
C GLY A 202 -11.23 18.82 11.92
N ALA A 203 -11.45 17.61 11.40
CA ALA A 203 -11.88 17.36 10.03
C ALA A 203 -13.16 16.49 10.08
N PRO A 204 -14.32 17.07 10.43
CA PRO A 204 -15.53 16.32 10.79
C PRO A 204 -16.13 15.51 9.64
N ARG A 205 -15.81 15.81 8.38
CA ARG A 205 -16.32 15.09 7.21
C ARG A 205 -15.29 14.18 6.55
N LEU A 206 -14.07 14.13 7.08
CA LEU A 206 -12.98 13.39 6.45
C LEU A 206 -13.22 11.89 6.63
N GLU A 207 -13.39 11.20 5.50
CA GLU A 207 -13.61 9.76 5.42
C GLU A 207 -12.36 9.00 4.98
N SER A 208 -11.51 9.62 4.16
CA SER A 208 -10.29 9.00 3.62
C SER A 208 -9.11 9.96 3.72
N MET A 209 -7.96 9.46 4.17
CA MET A 209 -6.71 10.20 4.19
C MET A 209 -5.55 9.32 3.75
N THR A 210 -4.80 9.77 2.75
CA THR A 210 -3.60 9.11 2.25
C THR A 210 -2.46 10.13 2.25
N LEU A 211 -1.40 9.85 3.00
CA LEU A 211 -0.18 10.65 3.03
C LEU A 211 0.98 9.72 2.65
N MET A 212 1.65 9.99 1.54
CA MET A 212 2.64 9.08 0.99
C MET A 212 3.88 9.81 0.49
N ARG A 213 5.04 9.45 1.06
CA ARG A 213 6.35 9.67 0.46
C ARG A 213 6.65 8.48 -0.44
N CYS A 214 6.76 8.72 -1.74
CA CYS A 214 6.81 7.67 -2.77
C CYS A 214 8.22 7.08 -2.94
N ASN A 215 9.25 7.77 -2.44
CA ASN A 215 10.58 7.21 -2.32
C ASN A 215 10.64 6.21 -1.15
N ASP A 216 10.49 4.92 -1.44
CA ASP A 216 10.57 3.86 -0.42
C ASP A 216 11.98 3.61 0.10
N PHE A 217 13.02 3.98 -0.64
CA PHE A 217 14.41 3.64 -0.29
C PHE A 217 14.80 4.21 1.07
N VAL A 218 14.32 5.40 1.38
CA VAL A 218 14.54 6.06 2.68
C VAL A 218 13.99 5.26 3.86
N SER A 219 13.01 4.39 3.63
CA SER A 219 12.41 3.58 4.68
C SER A 219 13.33 2.47 5.17
N PHE A 220 14.33 2.07 4.39
CA PHE A 220 15.34 1.08 4.80
C PHE A 220 16.46 1.69 5.63
N SER A 221 16.52 3.02 5.74
CA SER A 221 17.43 3.69 6.66
C SER A 221 17.02 3.45 8.11
N HIS A 222 17.99 3.32 9.01
CA HIS A 222 17.73 3.22 10.46
C HIS A 222 17.21 4.54 11.04
N GLN A 223 17.70 5.65 10.51
CA GLN A 223 17.34 6.98 10.97
C GLN A 223 16.65 7.73 9.85
N PHE A 224 15.75 8.61 10.26
CA PHE A 224 15.06 9.47 9.34
C PHE A 224 16.00 10.42 8.63
N GLN A 225 15.75 10.60 7.34
CA GLN A 225 16.42 11.57 6.50
C GLN A 225 15.40 12.32 5.64
N PRO A 226 15.50 13.67 5.57
CA PRO A 226 16.52 14.53 6.18
C PRO A 226 16.25 14.83 7.66
N ARG A 227 17.26 14.68 8.54
CA ARG A 227 17.11 14.75 10.00
C ARG A 227 16.47 16.04 10.51
N ASP A 228 16.81 17.17 9.89
CA ASP A 228 16.36 18.50 10.32
C ASP A 228 14.87 18.75 10.07
N LEU A 229 14.23 17.91 9.25
CA LEU A 229 12.80 17.98 8.93
C LEU A 229 11.98 16.91 9.65
N LYS A 230 12.53 16.29 10.72
CA LYS A 230 11.83 15.24 11.46
C LYS A 230 10.51 15.72 12.09
N GLU A 231 10.46 16.97 12.53
CA GLU A 231 9.24 17.62 13.04
C GLU A 231 8.67 18.56 11.98
N PRO A 232 7.34 18.76 11.88
CA PRO A 232 6.33 18.27 12.81
C PRO A 232 5.79 16.88 12.46
N LEU A 233 5.52 16.06 13.48
CA LEU A 233 4.81 14.78 13.32
C LEU A 233 3.34 15.01 12.96
N PHE A 234 2.74 14.18 12.12
CA PHE A 234 1.29 14.20 11.85
C PHE A 234 0.49 14.08 13.15
N LEU A 235 -0.50 14.96 13.31
CA LEU A 235 -1.33 15.11 14.53
C LEU A 235 -0.58 15.53 15.80
N SER A 236 0.68 15.95 15.71
CA SER A 236 1.37 16.54 16.86
C SER A 236 0.58 17.73 17.40
N ARG A 237 0.18 17.61 18.66
CA ARG A 237 -0.41 18.71 19.42
C ARG A 237 0.77 19.45 20.03
N GLY A 238 1.05 20.66 19.53
CA GLY A 238 2.01 21.54 20.21
C GLY A 238 1.65 21.68 21.71
N SER A 239 2.58 22.17 22.54
CA SER A 239 2.48 22.18 24.02
C SER A 239 1.24 22.88 24.65
N CYS A 240 0.29 23.36 23.86
CA CYS A 240 -0.97 23.93 24.31
C CYS A 240 -1.92 22.82 24.81
N SER A 241 -1.94 22.64 26.12
CA SER A 241 -2.73 21.66 26.90
C SER A 241 -4.25 21.96 26.95
N ALA A 242 -4.89 22.21 25.81
CA ALA A 242 -6.33 22.44 25.79
C ALA A 242 -7.12 21.12 25.96
N ASP A 243 -8.26 21.19 26.64
CA ASP A 243 -9.23 20.09 26.81
C ASP A 243 -9.64 19.49 25.46
N THR A 244 -9.06 18.35 25.10
CA THR A 244 -9.27 17.69 23.80
C THR A 244 -10.47 16.74 23.84
N SER A 245 -11.61 17.23 24.33
CA SER A 245 -12.84 16.43 24.40
C SER A 245 -13.49 16.22 23.03
N SER A 246 -13.16 17.04 22.02
CA SER A 246 -13.74 16.94 20.68
C SER A 246 -12.96 15.97 19.80
N PRO A 247 -13.64 15.11 19.01
CA PRO A 247 -12.98 14.15 18.13
C PRO A 247 -12.38 14.90 16.95
N LEU A 248 -11.09 14.70 16.69
CA LEU A 248 -10.43 15.34 15.57
C LEU A 248 -10.93 14.79 14.22
N LEU A 249 -11.15 13.47 14.14
CA LEU A 249 -11.40 12.74 12.90
C LEU A 249 -12.61 11.79 13.05
N PRO A 250 -13.82 12.27 13.38
CA PRO A 250 -14.95 11.42 13.79
C PRO A 250 -15.47 10.47 12.70
N ASN A 251 -15.24 10.76 11.42
CA ASN A 251 -15.78 10.02 10.29
C ASN A 251 -14.70 9.28 9.48
N LEU A 252 -13.45 9.23 9.96
CA LEU A 252 -12.36 8.61 9.22
C LEU A 252 -12.57 7.09 9.11
N LYS A 253 -12.59 6.59 7.87
CA LYS A 253 -12.80 5.18 7.51
C LYS A 253 -11.55 4.55 6.91
N HIS A 254 -10.78 5.32 6.14
CA HIS A 254 -9.59 4.87 5.45
C HIS A 254 -8.41 5.77 5.81
N LEU A 255 -7.33 5.16 6.28
CA LEU A 255 -6.08 5.85 6.60
C LEU A 255 -4.92 5.07 5.99
N SER A 256 -4.15 5.73 5.12
CA SER A 256 -2.93 5.20 4.52
C SER A 256 -1.79 6.17 4.78
N LEU A 257 -0.75 5.66 5.44
CA LEU A 257 0.43 6.42 5.84
C LEU A 257 1.67 5.68 5.34
N ARG A 258 2.38 6.27 4.38
CA ARG A 258 3.57 5.69 3.76
C ARG A 258 4.79 6.58 3.90
N GLY A 259 5.75 6.18 4.72
CA GLY A 259 6.96 6.97 4.98
C GLY A 259 6.68 8.35 5.58
N VAL A 260 5.59 8.48 6.34
CA VAL A 260 5.15 9.74 6.96
C VAL A 260 5.31 9.67 8.47
N HIS A 261 5.78 10.76 9.06
CA HIS A 261 5.96 10.86 10.50
C HIS A 261 4.65 11.07 11.23
N VAL A 262 4.46 10.34 12.32
CA VAL A 262 3.19 10.34 13.05
C VAL A 262 3.45 10.46 14.53
N ASP A 263 2.69 11.32 15.19
CA ASP A 263 2.52 11.23 16.64
C ASP A 263 1.54 10.07 16.92
N TRP A 264 2.09 8.88 17.09
CA TRP A 264 1.33 7.64 17.22
C TRP A 264 0.38 7.65 18.43
N ASP A 265 0.76 8.35 19.50
CA ASP A 265 -0.09 8.49 20.69
C ASP A 265 -1.30 9.37 20.39
N SER A 266 -1.07 10.55 19.78
CA SER A 266 -2.13 11.47 19.37
C SER A 266 -3.06 10.84 18.33
N LEU A 267 -2.52 10.06 17.39
CA LEU A 267 -3.33 9.30 16.43
C LEU A 267 -4.22 8.27 17.13
N GLY A 268 -3.64 7.46 18.03
CA GLY A 268 -4.39 6.50 18.83
C GLY A 268 -5.52 7.15 19.63
N ASP A 269 -5.25 8.29 20.28
CA ASP A 269 -6.25 9.04 21.04
C ASP A 269 -7.35 9.63 20.15
N ALA A 270 -6.99 10.17 18.99
CA ALA A 270 -7.96 10.69 18.02
C ALA A 270 -8.92 9.60 17.52
N LEU A 271 -8.40 8.40 17.22
CA LEU A 271 -9.19 7.25 16.80
C LEU A 271 -10.06 6.70 17.92
N ALA A 272 -9.52 6.62 19.15
CA ALA A 272 -10.29 6.21 20.32
C ALA A 272 -11.45 7.18 20.62
N ALA A 273 -11.24 8.49 20.48
CA ALA A 273 -12.27 9.50 20.65
C ALA A 273 -13.34 9.42 19.55
N ALA A 274 -12.94 9.24 18.28
CA ALA A 274 -13.87 9.06 17.16
C ALA A 274 -14.81 7.86 17.38
N ARG A 275 -14.27 6.74 17.86
CA ARG A 275 -15.02 5.52 18.21
C ARG A 275 -16.14 5.78 19.22
N GLN A 276 -15.90 6.63 20.23
CA GLN A 276 -16.87 6.87 21.30
C GLN A 276 -18.08 7.70 20.86
N MET A 277 -17.95 8.57 19.85
CA MET A 277 -18.98 9.56 19.53
C MET A 277 -19.90 9.21 18.37
N SER A 278 -19.36 8.71 17.25
CA SER A 278 -20.13 8.70 15.99
C SER A 278 -20.43 7.31 15.47
N GLY A 279 -19.97 6.25 16.18
CA GLY A 279 -19.87 4.91 15.59
C GLY A 279 -18.92 4.87 14.38
N GLY A 280 -18.30 6.01 14.04
CA GLY A 280 -17.26 6.16 13.05
C GLY A 280 -16.08 5.35 13.52
N SER A 281 -15.65 4.45 12.66
CA SER A 281 -14.58 3.54 12.96
C SER A 281 -13.76 3.33 11.71
N LEU A 282 -12.44 3.37 11.91
CA LEU A 282 -11.49 3.06 10.87
C LEU A 282 -11.73 1.63 10.41
N THR A 283 -12.02 1.46 9.12
CA THR A 283 -12.25 0.17 8.47
C THR A 283 -11.04 -0.30 7.69
N SER A 284 -10.17 0.62 7.26
CA SER A 284 -8.94 0.32 6.52
C SER A 284 -7.78 1.11 7.11
N LEU A 285 -6.72 0.40 7.48
CA LEU A 285 -5.47 0.96 7.98
C LEU A 285 -4.31 0.40 7.19
N GLU A 286 -3.54 1.29 6.56
CA GLU A 286 -2.32 0.97 5.84
C GLU A 286 -1.16 1.77 6.44
N LEU A 287 -0.12 1.05 6.86
CA LEU A 287 1.13 1.59 7.39
C LEU A 287 2.28 0.98 6.59
N THR A 288 2.93 1.78 5.77
CA THR A 288 3.99 1.29 4.85
C THR A 288 5.24 2.17 4.89
N SER A 289 6.40 1.58 4.60
CA SER A 289 7.66 2.28 4.36
C SER A 289 8.10 3.29 5.43
N HIS A 290 8.01 2.98 6.73
CA HIS A 290 8.61 3.81 7.79
C HIS A 290 10.05 3.36 8.10
N CYS A 291 10.97 4.31 8.29
CA CYS A 291 12.30 4.01 8.85
C CYS A 291 12.18 3.63 10.35
N SER A 292 13.22 3.00 10.91
CA SER A 292 13.17 2.47 12.29
C SER A 292 12.75 3.54 13.30
N ASP A 293 13.38 4.71 13.22
CA ASP A 293 13.27 5.78 14.22
C ASP A 293 11.96 6.59 14.22
N VAL A 294 11.03 6.26 13.32
CA VAL A 294 9.71 6.92 13.20
C VAL A 294 8.56 5.92 13.27
N ARG A 295 8.87 4.63 13.46
CA ARG A 295 7.89 3.57 13.69
C ARG A 295 7.23 3.73 15.07
N PRO A 296 6.02 3.18 15.25
CA PRO A 296 5.40 3.17 16.57
C PRO A 296 6.20 2.27 17.50
N SER A 297 6.26 2.61 18.79
CA SER A 297 6.65 1.63 19.81
C SER A 297 5.63 0.49 19.88
N ILE A 298 5.99 -0.62 20.53
CA ILE A 298 5.09 -1.75 20.79
C ILE A 298 3.78 -1.30 21.46
N ALA A 299 3.86 -0.46 22.49
CA ALA A 299 2.69 0.03 23.22
C ALA A 299 1.81 0.94 22.35
N GLN A 300 2.42 1.80 21.53
CA GLN A 300 1.70 2.68 20.61
C GLN A 300 0.99 1.88 19.51
N PHE A 301 1.65 0.87 18.94
CA PHE A 301 1.04 -0.01 17.94
C PHE A 301 -0.14 -0.80 18.53
N HIS A 302 0.00 -1.33 19.74
CA HIS A 302 -1.10 -2.00 20.47
C HIS A 302 -2.28 -1.05 20.74
N LYS A 303 -2.01 0.17 21.20
CA LYS A 303 -3.01 1.23 21.41
C LYS A 303 -3.74 1.57 20.11
N LEU A 304 -3.02 1.69 19.00
CA LEU A 304 -3.57 1.97 17.68
C LEU A 304 -4.57 0.90 17.25
N LEU A 305 -4.19 -0.38 17.34
CA LEU A 305 -5.07 -1.51 17.02
C LEU A 305 -6.28 -1.58 17.96
N THR A 306 -6.07 -1.38 19.27
CA THR A 306 -7.15 -1.39 20.28
C THR A 306 -8.17 -0.26 20.05
N SER A 307 -7.73 0.84 19.43
CA SER A 307 -8.58 1.97 19.09
C SER A 307 -9.43 1.73 17.84
N THR A 308 -9.20 0.64 17.09
CA THR A 308 -9.81 0.37 15.78
C THR A 308 -10.48 -1.02 15.70
N PRO A 309 -11.44 -1.36 16.59
CA PRO A 309 -12.02 -2.71 16.67
C PRO A 309 -12.86 -3.16 15.45
N ASN A 310 -13.27 -2.21 14.60
CA ASN A 310 -14.06 -2.49 13.39
C ASN A 310 -13.21 -2.55 12.12
N LEU A 311 -11.89 -2.67 12.27
CA LEU A 311 -10.96 -2.78 11.16
C LEU A 311 -11.30 -4.01 10.30
N ARG A 312 -11.35 -3.82 8.99
CA ARG A 312 -11.63 -4.86 7.97
C ARG A 312 -10.40 -5.18 7.14
N THR A 313 -9.57 -4.18 6.89
CA THR A 313 -8.33 -4.30 6.13
C THR A 313 -7.19 -3.72 6.95
N LEU A 314 -6.14 -4.52 7.14
CA LEU A 314 -4.90 -4.11 7.79
C LEU A 314 -3.72 -4.42 6.88
N MET A 315 -2.96 -3.41 6.52
CA MET A 315 -1.70 -3.55 5.79
C MET A 315 -0.57 -2.93 6.60
N VAL A 316 0.46 -3.73 6.89
CA VAL A 316 1.65 -3.30 7.63
C VAL A 316 2.88 -3.85 6.91
N THR A 317 3.59 -3.02 6.17
CA THR A 317 4.80 -3.40 5.44
C THR A 317 5.95 -2.47 5.82
N GLY A 318 6.94 -3.00 6.54
CA GLY A 318 8.09 -2.21 7.02
C GLY A 318 7.74 -1.12 8.05
N SER A 319 6.53 -1.15 8.62
CA SER A 319 6.00 -0.12 9.53
C SER A 319 5.44 -0.71 10.82
N GLY A 320 5.88 -1.92 11.16
CA GLY A 320 5.52 -2.56 12.42
C GLY A 320 6.05 -1.82 13.65
N PRO A 321 5.76 -2.32 14.86
CA PRO A 321 6.30 -1.73 16.08
C PRO A 321 7.82 -1.80 16.09
N GLU A 322 8.53 -0.69 16.33
CA GLU A 322 9.99 -0.67 16.47
C GLU A 322 10.45 -1.71 17.51
N ILE A 323 11.42 -2.54 17.12
CA ILE A 323 11.99 -3.57 17.97
C ILE A 323 13.45 -3.21 18.21
N PRO A 324 13.84 -2.90 19.46
CA PRO A 324 15.23 -2.57 19.78
C PRO A 324 16.18 -3.69 19.35
N ASP A 325 17.26 -3.32 18.64
CA ASP A 325 18.30 -4.25 18.15
C ASP A 325 18.97 -5.04 19.32
N GLU A 326 18.99 -4.46 20.53
CA GLU A 326 19.63 -5.04 21.73
C GLU A 326 18.89 -6.26 22.33
N LEU A 327 17.71 -6.62 21.81
CA LEU A 327 16.86 -7.67 22.39
C LEU A 327 17.31 -9.10 22.07
N ASP A 328 18.32 -9.30 21.22
CA ASP A 328 18.83 -10.64 20.95
C ASP A 328 19.53 -11.28 22.17
N ASP A 329 20.06 -10.46 23.09
CA ASP A 329 20.74 -10.93 24.31
C ASP A 329 19.89 -10.84 25.59
N VAL A 330 18.79 -10.08 25.58
CA VAL A 330 17.93 -9.91 26.77
C VAL A 330 17.02 -11.14 26.92
N PRO A 331 16.95 -11.77 28.12
CA PRO A 331 16.06 -12.90 28.36
C PRO A 331 14.61 -12.57 27.96
N ARG A 332 14.12 -13.28 26.94
CA ARG A 332 12.83 -13.08 26.23
C ARG A 332 11.57 -12.98 27.12
N HIS A 333 11.68 -13.29 28.41
CA HIS A 333 10.58 -13.32 29.37
C HIS A 333 10.20 -11.95 29.95
N GLN A 334 10.94 -10.88 29.69
CA GLN A 334 10.70 -9.60 30.39
C GLN A 334 10.01 -8.50 29.56
N CYS A 335 10.09 -8.51 28.23
CA CYS A 335 9.59 -7.38 27.45
C CYS A 335 8.11 -7.47 27.02
N ASP A 336 7.54 -8.66 26.77
CA ASP A 336 6.29 -8.74 25.98
C ASP A 336 5.15 -9.61 26.55
N ASP A 337 5.36 -10.41 27.59
CA ASP A 337 4.33 -11.37 28.05
C ASP A 337 3.11 -10.71 28.75
N LYS A 338 3.00 -9.38 28.77
CA LYS A 338 1.90 -8.66 29.43
C LYS A 338 0.82 -8.13 28.49
N LEU A 339 1.09 -7.99 27.20
CA LEU A 339 0.12 -7.44 26.27
C LEU A 339 -0.70 -8.55 25.64
N GLU A 340 -1.99 -8.57 25.94
CA GLU A 340 -2.94 -9.48 25.33
C GLU A 340 -3.13 -9.15 23.84
N PRO A 341 -3.31 -10.16 22.97
CA PRO A 341 -3.69 -9.95 21.58
C PRO A 341 -4.93 -9.05 21.44
N VAL A 342 -4.92 -8.17 20.45
CA VAL A 342 -6.04 -7.26 20.17
C VAL A 342 -7.11 -8.01 19.39
N HIS A 343 -8.32 -8.07 19.94
CA HIS A 343 -9.47 -8.71 19.31
C HIS A 343 -10.03 -7.85 18.16
N LEU A 344 -9.87 -8.32 16.92
CA LEU A 344 -10.29 -7.66 15.68
C LEU A 344 -11.26 -8.55 14.90
N PRO A 345 -12.53 -8.67 15.36
CA PRO A 345 -13.47 -9.65 14.82
C PRO A 345 -13.98 -9.31 13.41
N GLN A 346 -13.81 -8.07 12.95
CA GLN A 346 -14.23 -7.65 11.61
C GLN A 346 -13.10 -7.71 10.57
N LEU A 347 -11.87 -8.03 10.99
CA LEU A 347 -10.70 -8.05 10.13
C LEU A 347 -10.81 -9.23 9.17
N GLN A 348 -10.74 -8.93 7.87
CA GLN A 348 -10.92 -9.86 6.76
C GLN A 348 -9.63 -9.99 5.96
N ASP A 349 -8.98 -8.87 5.68
CA ASP A 349 -7.80 -8.79 4.84
C ASP A 349 -6.58 -8.33 5.64
N ILE A 350 -5.55 -9.16 5.66
CA ILE A 350 -4.30 -8.92 6.39
C ILE A 350 -3.15 -8.96 5.40
N THR A 351 -2.37 -7.88 5.33
CA THR A 351 -1.08 -7.85 4.64
C THR A 351 0.02 -7.52 5.63
N ILE A 352 1.02 -8.40 5.74
CA ILE A 352 2.17 -8.22 6.64
C ILE A 352 3.44 -8.37 5.82
N GLY A 353 4.16 -7.27 5.66
CA GLY A 353 5.53 -7.24 5.17
C GLY A 353 6.51 -7.09 6.32
N TYR A 354 7.38 -8.09 6.48
CA TYR A 354 8.37 -8.14 7.55
C TYR A 354 9.78 -7.89 7.02
N ARG A 355 10.59 -7.13 7.76
CA ARG A 355 12.04 -6.97 7.49
C ARG A 355 12.89 -7.87 8.36
N THR A 356 12.34 -8.31 9.48
CA THR A 356 12.95 -9.32 10.34
C THR A 356 11.92 -10.34 10.78
N ALA A 357 12.35 -11.56 11.08
CA ALA A 357 11.44 -12.58 11.60
C ALA A 357 10.83 -12.15 12.95
N LEU A 358 11.57 -11.40 13.77
CA LEU A 358 11.06 -10.92 15.05
C LEU A 358 9.93 -9.90 14.87
N GLU A 359 10.09 -8.95 13.93
CA GLU A 359 9.06 -7.97 13.57
C GLU A 359 7.74 -8.64 13.18
N GLY A 360 7.76 -9.51 12.18
CA GLY A 360 6.54 -10.15 11.70
C GLY A 360 5.87 -11.01 12.77
N ARG A 361 6.65 -11.67 13.65
CA ARG A 361 6.10 -12.39 14.82
C ARG A 361 5.41 -11.45 15.80
N THR A 362 6.02 -10.31 16.11
CA THR A 362 5.47 -9.33 17.04
C THR A 362 4.16 -8.76 16.50
N ILE A 363 4.09 -8.43 15.21
CA ILE A 363 2.83 -8.01 14.57
C ILE A 363 1.77 -9.11 14.71
N LEU A 364 2.09 -10.34 14.31
CA LEU A 364 1.16 -11.48 14.34
C LEU A 364 0.64 -11.79 15.76
N LYS A 365 1.47 -11.62 16.79
CA LYS A 365 1.08 -11.79 18.20
C LYS A 365 -0.02 -10.83 18.63
N PHE A 366 -0.03 -9.61 18.09
CA PHE A 366 -1.03 -8.60 18.45
C PHE A 366 -2.38 -8.81 17.78
N LEU A 367 -2.49 -9.73 16.83
CA LEU A 367 -3.73 -9.92 16.07
C LEU A 367 -4.51 -11.14 16.57
N ASP A 368 -5.68 -10.90 17.14
CA ASP A 368 -6.72 -11.92 17.28
C ASP A 368 -7.85 -11.64 16.29
N ALA A 369 -7.69 -12.17 15.09
CA ALA A 369 -8.56 -11.89 13.94
C ALA A 369 -9.22 -13.18 13.42
N PRO A 370 -10.20 -13.75 14.17
CA PRO A 370 -10.74 -15.08 13.90
C PRO A 370 -11.51 -15.19 12.57
N ASN A 371 -11.93 -14.06 12.00
CA ASN A 371 -12.72 -13.99 10.77
C ASN A 371 -11.91 -13.58 9.52
N SER A 372 -10.58 -13.58 9.63
CA SER A 372 -9.71 -13.26 8.50
C SER A 372 -9.86 -14.30 7.40
N LYS A 373 -9.99 -13.80 6.17
CA LYS A 373 -10.19 -14.60 4.95
C LYS A 373 -8.99 -14.53 4.01
N THR A 374 -8.32 -13.38 3.98
CA THR A 374 -7.20 -13.11 3.09
C THR A 374 -5.97 -12.81 3.92
N LEU A 375 -4.87 -13.49 3.61
CA LEU A 375 -3.56 -13.22 4.20
C LEU A 375 -2.50 -13.08 3.11
N VAL A 376 -1.84 -11.93 3.08
CA VAL A 376 -0.60 -11.72 2.34
C VAL A 376 0.53 -11.63 3.35
N LEU A 377 1.52 -12.51 3.22
CA LEU A 377 2.75 -12.47 4.00
C LEU A 377 3.91 -12.28 3.03
N GLU A 378 4.68 -11.21 3.21
CA GLU A 378 5.77 -10.85 2.31
C GLU A 378 7.08 -10.61 3.06
N ASP A 379 8.18 -11.09 2.49
CA ASP A 379 9.52 -10.63 2.85
C ASP A 379 9.71 -9.22 2.28
N ALA A 380 9.69 -8.23 3.16
CA ALA A 380 9.81 -6.81 2.82
C ALA A 380 11.22 -6.27 3.12
N THR A 381 12.22 -7.16 3.15
CA THR A 381 13.63 -6.75 3.20
C THR A 381 14.02 -5.94 1.97
N TYR A 382 15.08 -5.15 2.12
CA TYR A 382 15.60 -4.37 1.01
C TYR A 382 16.06 -5.33 -0.11
N PRO A 383 15.66 -5.15 -1.38
CA PRO A 383 15.96 -6.11 -2.44
C PRO A 383 17.46 -6.39 -2.65
N ALA A 384 18.33 -5.41 -2.41
CA ALA A 384 19.78 -5.61 -2.52
C ALA A 384 20.41 -6.18 -1.24
N TYR A 385 19.63 -6.40 -0.18
CA TYR A 385 20.13 -7.01 1.04
C TYR A 385 20.39 -8.51 0.81
N PRO A 386 21.63 -9.00 0.94
CA PRO A 386 21.96 -10.39 0.62
C PRO A 386 21.49 -11.38 1.70
N GLY A 387 21.07 -10.90 2.88
CA GLY A 387 20.66 -11.76 3.98
C GLY A 387 19.23 -12.25 3.80
N GLU A 388 19.05 -13.57 3.77
CA GLU A 388 17.71 -14.15 3.74
C GLU A 388 17.06 -14.12 5.12
N VAL A 389 15.82 -13.63 5.19
CA VAL A 389 15.05 -13.66 6.45
C VAL A 389 14.19 -14.91 6.50
N ASN A 390 14.48 -15.79 7.47
CA ASN A 390 13.74 -17.03 7.66
C ASN A 390 12.34 -16.78 8.25
N GLY A 391 11.31 -16.89 7.40
CA GLY A 391 9.90 -16.74 7.77
C GLY A 391 9.29 -17.93 8.51
N GLY A 392 10.04 -19.01 8.76
CA GLY A 392 9.51 -20.24 9.37
C GLY A 392 8.96 -20.09 10.78
N SER A 393 9.46 -19.13 11.56
CA SER A 393 8.91 -18.85 12.89
C SER A 393 7.50 -18.24 12.84
N MET A 394 7.21 -17.43 11.82
CA MET A 394 5.88 -16.86 11.58
C MET A 394 4.92 -17.91 11.04
N LEU A 395 5.35 -18.71 10.06
CA LEU A 395 4.54 -19.80 9.50
C LEU A 395 4.15 -20.83 10.58
N ASN A 396 5.06 -21.18 11.47
CA ASN A 396 4.74 -22.03 12.63
C ASN A 396 3.66 -21.39 13.50
N PHE A 397 3.81 -20.11 13.87
CA PHE A 397 2.80 -19.42 14.68
C PHE A 397 1.44 -19.35 13.99
N LEU A 398 1.41 -19.07 12.69
CA LEU A 398 0.16 -19.07 11.93
C LEU A 398 -0.54 -20.43 11.96
N GLY A 399 0.22 -21.53 11.92
CA GLY A 399 -0.31 -22.89 11.96
C GLY A 399 -0.66 -23.43 13.36
N SER A 400 0.04 -23.00 14.41
CA SER A 400 -0.11 -23.54 15.77
C SER A 400 -0.64 -22.57 16.82
N LYS A 401 -0.63 -21.26 16.53
CA LYS A 401 -0.79 -20.16 17.51
C LYS A 401 0.21 -20.22 18.67
N GLU A 402 1.29 -20.98 18.52
CA GLU A 402 2.34 -21.14 19.53
C GLU A 402 3.71 -20.87 18.93
N PHE A 403 4.54 -20.12 19.65
CA PHE A 403 5.95 -20.01 19.31
C PHE A 403 6.71 -21.14 19.98
N VAL A 404 7.45 -21.91 19.18
CA VAL A 404 8.39 -22.90 19.70
C VAL A 404 9.51 -22.15 20.42
N SER A 405 9.41 -22.05 21.74
CA SER A 405 10.53 -21.65 22.58
C SER A 405 11.64 -22.66 22.34
N ARG A 406 12.75 -22.22 21.74
CA ARG A 406 14.02 -22.98 21.78
C ARG A 406 14.47 -23.03 23.23
N SER A 407 13.85 -23.88 24.06
CA SER A 407 14.48 -24.31 25.30
C SER A 407 15.73 -25.07 24.91
N GLY A 408 16.88 -24.58 25.35
CA GLY A 408 18.20 -25.07 24.95
C GLY A 408 18.35 -26.58 25.12
N ASP A 409 19.18 -27.15 24.25
CA ASP A 409 19.50 -28.55 23.93
C ASP A 409 19.72 -29.58 25.06
N ASN A 410 19.39 -29.34 26.32
CA ASN A 410 19.72 -30.25 27.43
C ASN A 410 18.54 -30.87 28.18
N ASP A 411 17.28 -30.54 27.85
CA ASP A 411 16.15 -31.13 28.57
C ASP A 411 15.68 -32.45 27.95
N THR A 412 16.03 -33.51 28.67
CA THR A 412 15.48 -34.88 28.61
C THR A 412 14.03 -34.94 28.10
N PRO A 413 13.69 -35.86 27.18
CA PRO A 413 12.34 -36.03 26.63
C PRO A 413 11.33 -36.36 27.74
N SER A 414 10.77 -35.31 28.32
CA SER A 414 9.83 -35.37 29.43
C SER A 414 8.44 -35.57 28.85
N GLN A 415 8.01 -36.84 28.89
CA GLN A 415 6.63 -37.34 28.92
C GLN A 415 5.57 -36.50 28.18
N SER A 416 5.33 -36.91 26.92
CA SER A 416 4.10 -36.79 26.13
C SER A 416 2.91 -36.10 26.80
N LYS A 417 2.90 -34.77 26.80
CA LYS A 417 1.64 -34.02 26.95
C LYS A 417 0.88 -34.24 25.64
N GLU A 418 -0.32 -34.83 25.71
CA GLU A 418 -1.15 -35.06 24.52
C GLU A 418 -1.32 -33.74 23.75
N PRO A 419 -1.09 -33.73 22.42
CA PRO A 419 -1.18 -32.52 21.62
C PRO A 419 -2.63 -32.03 21.65
N SER A 420 -2.85 -30.87 22.28
CA SER A 420 -4.10 -30.14 22.12
C SER A 420 -4.35 -29.89 20.64
N PRO A 421 -5.59 -29.96 20.15
CA PRO A 421 -5.90 -29.71 18.75
C PRO A 421 -5.35 -28.34 18.35
N SER A 422 -4.33 -28.35 17.48
CA SER A 422 -3.65 -27.16 16.99
C SER A 422 -4.68 -26.19 16.42
N ARG A 423 -4.75 -24.98 16.96
CA ARG A 423 -5.67 -23.96 16.50
C ARG A 423 -4.88 -22.94 15.70
N ALA A 424 -5.10 -22.89 14.39
CA ALA A 424 -4.52 -21.87 13.53
C ALA A 424 -4.79 -20.47 14.08
N ALA A 425 -3.86 -19.54 13.87
CA ALA A 425 -4.06 -18.14 14.23
C ALA A 425 -5.28 -17.55 13.51
N PHE A 426 -5.43 -17.90 12.22
CA PHE A 426 -6.51 -17.45 11.34
C PHE A 426 -7.22 -18.67 10.72
N PRO A 427 -8.18 -19.29 11.42
CA PRO A 427 -8.76 -20.57 11.01
C PRO A 427 -9.70 -20.49 9.79
N LEU A 428 -10.07 -19.28 9.36
CA LEU A 428 -11.03 -19.03 8.28
C LEU A 428 -10.38 -18.54 6.98
N LEU A 429 -9.06 -18.64 6.84
CA LEU A 429 -8.38 -18.23 5.61
C LEU A 429 -8.88 -19.03 4.40
N GLU A 430 -9.30 -18.28 3.39
CA GLU A 430 -9.80 -18.74 2.08
C GLU A 430 -8.75 -18.44 0.99
N HIS A 431 -7.99 -17.36 1.15
CA HIS A 431 -6.98 -16.85 0.22
C HIS A 431 -5.66 -16.57 0.94
N VAL A 432 -4.56 -17.12 0.43
CA VAL A 432 -3.21 -16.86 0.97
C VAL A 432 -2.25 -16.55 -0.16
N THR A 433 -1.50 -15.46 -0.02
CA THR A 433 -0.36 -15.12 -0.87
C THR A 433 0.90 -15.08 -0.01
N LEU A 434 1.93 -15.82 -0.42
CA LEU A 434 3.25 -15.80 0.22
C LEU A 434 4.26 -15.24 -0.79
N LYS A 435 4.83 -14.06 -0.49
CA LYS A 435 5.80 -13.39 -1.37
C LYS A 435 7.20 -13.43 -0.80
N SER A 436 8.11 -14.10 -1.50
CA SER A 436 9.52 -14.26 -1.14
C SER A 436 9.77 -14.85 0.26
N VAL A 437 8.76 -15.50 0.86
CA VAL A 437 8.85 -16.04 2.23
C VAL A 437 9.75 -17.27 2.26
N LYS A 438 11.00 -17.12 2.72
CA LYS A 438 11.93 -18.26 2.84
C LYS A 438 11.63 -19.09 4.09
N SER A 439 11.53 -20.41 3.93
CA SER A 439 11.31 -21.32 5.05
C SER A 439 11.73 -22.76 4.77
N THR A 440 11.88 -23.55 5.82
CA THR A 440 12.08 -25.00 5.69
C THR A 440 10.73 -25.70 5.46
N PRO A 441 10.71 -26.95 4.95
CA PRO A 441 9.46 -27.65 4.66
C PRO A 441 8.54 -27.86 5.87
N ARG A 442 9.12 -27.99 7.07
CA ARG A 442 8.36 -28.27 8.29
C ARG A 442 7.41 -27.12 8.68
N PRO A 443 7.86 -25.86 8.85
CA PRO A 443 6.95 -24.74 9.09
C PRO A 443 5.89 -24.54 8.01
N LEU A 444 6.25 -24.69 6.74
CA LEU A 444 5.29 -24.61 5.63
C LEU A 444 4.20 -25.67 5.77
N ARG A 445 4.60 -26.92 6.05
CA ARG A 445 3.64 -28.01 6.26
C ARG A 445 2.79 -27.78 7.51
N THR A 446 3.34 -27.27 8.61
CA THR A 446 2.59 -26.90 9.82
C THR A 446 1.52 -25.87 9.47
N PHE A 447 1.89 -24.82 8.74
CA PHE A 447 0.98 -23.77 8.30
C PHE A 447 -0.13 -24.33 7.39
N PHE A 448 0.21 -24.99 6.29
CA PHE A 448 -0.77 -25.53 5.33
C PHE A 448 -1.70 -26.60 5.94
N SER A 449 -1.21 -27.39 6.90
CA SER A 449 -2.04 -28.38 7.59
C SER A 449 -3.09 -27.73 8.50
N ALA A 450 -2.88 -26.46 8.89
CA ALA A 450 -3.79 -25.72 9.75
C ALA A 450 -4.87 -24.95 8.98
N LEU A 451 -4.89 -25.00 7.65
CA LEU A 451 -5.80 -24.24 6.79
C LEU A 451 -6.80 -25.14 6.04
N PRO A 452 -7.82 -25.69 6.71
CA PRO A 452 -8.77 -26.60 6.08
C PRO A 452 -9.67 -25.94 5.03
N ARG A 453 -9.80 -24.60 5.05
CA ARG A 453 -10.69 -23.81 4.18
C ARG A 453 -9.97 -23.09 3.04
N LEU A 454 -8.65 -23.24 2.93
CA LEU A 454 -7.89 -22.56 1.90
C LEU A 454 -8.36 -23.02 0.52
N HIS A 455 -8.78 -22.07 -0.33
CA HIS A 455 -9.26 -22.33 -1.68
C HIS A 455 -8.27 -21.87 -2.74
N HIS A 456 -7.56 -20.77 -2.47
CA HIS A 456 -6.59 -20.17 -3.37
C HIS A 456 -5.26 -19.96 -2.62
N LEU A 457 -4.17 -20.41 -3.23
CA LEU A 457 -2.81 -20.22 -2.73
C LEU A 457 -1.95 -19.64 -3.84
N GLU A 458 -1.29 -18.54 -3.55
CA GLU A 458 -0.34 -17.88 -4.43
C GLU A 458 1.05 -17.89 -3.80
N LEU A 459 2.05 -18.33 -4.56
CA LEU A 459 3.45 -18.45 -4.15
C LEU A 459 4.30 -17.59 -5.10
N VAL A 460 4.76 -16.44 -4.64
CA VAL A 460 5.58 -15.49 -5.43
C VAL A 460 7.00 -15.55 -4.91
N GLY A 461 8.02 -15.73 -5.75
CA GLY A 461 9.43 -15.70 -5.30
C GLY A 461 9.84 -16.84 -4.33
N MET A 462 9.03 -17.90 -4.25
CA MET A 462 9.23 -19.01 -3.32
C MET A 462 9.94 -20.20 -3.97
N SER A 463 10.65 -20.99 -3.13
CA SER A 463 11.25 -22.24 -3.57
C SER A 463 10.22 -23.38 -3.69
N MET A 464 10.55 -24.41 -4.47
CA MET A 464 9.74 -25.63 -4.62
C MET A 464 9.44 -26.36 -3.31
N GLN A 465 10.18 -26.08 -2.22
CA GLN A 465 9.87 -26.62 -0.90
C GLN A 465 8.46 -26.22 -0.41
N ALA A 466 7.95 -25.06 -0.84
CA ALA A 466 6.57 -24.65 -0.56
C ALA A 466 5.56 -25.56 -1.25
N VAL A 467 5.79 -25.90 -2.52
CA VAL A 467 4.94 -26.83 -3.26
C VAL A 467 5.00 -28.23 -2.65
N TYR A 468 6.20 -28.75 -2.35
CA TYR A 468 6.36 -30.06 -1.70
C TYR A 468 5.73 -30.13 -0.30
N ALA A 469 5.59 -29.00 0.40
CA ALA A 469 4.89 -28.96 1.69
C ALA A 469 3.37 -29.20 1.57
N LEU A 470 2.78 -29.05 0.37
CA LEU A 470 1.38 -29.37 0.07
C LEU A 470 1.13 -30.88 -0.13
N VAL A 471 2.20 -31.66 -0.30
CA VAL A 471 2.14 -33.12 -0.48
C VAL A 471 1.81 -33.79 0.86
N PRO A 472 0.81 -34.68 0.90
CA PRO A 472 0.50 -35.48 2.09
C PRO A 472 1.69 -36.29 2.58
N SER A 473 1.88 -36.37 3.90
CA SER A 473 2.89 -37.26 4.46
C SER A 473 2.57 -38.73 4.13
N SER A 474 3.62 -39.56 3.98
CA SER A 474 3.45 -41.00 3.73
C SER A 474 2.77 -41.75 4.89
N LEU A 475 2.74 -41.13 6.08
CA LEU A 475 2.10 -41.69 7.27
C LEU A 475 0.59 -41.85 7.09
N PRO A 476 0.02 -43.03 7.41
CA PRO A 476 -1.39 -43.36 7.15
C PRO A 476 -2.41 -42.48 7.90
N THR A 477 -2.00 -41.80 8.97
CA THR A 477 -2.86 -40.92 9.78
C THR A 477 -2.73 -39.44 9.43
N SER A 478 -1.85 -39.08 8.49
CA SER A 478 -1.64 -37.67 8.14
C SER A 478 -2.80 -37.15 7.31
N THR A 479 -3.44 -36.08 7.77
CA THR A 479 -4.37 -35.30 6.97
C THR A 479 -3.63 -34.66 5.79
N CYS A 480 -4.28 -34.55 4.63
CA CYS A 480 -3.75 -33.79 3.50
C CYS A 480 -3.67 -32.29 3.89
N PRO A 481 -2.54 -31.60 3.66
CA PRO A 481 -2.47 -30.14 3.79
C PRO A 481 -3.47 -29.44 2.87
N CYS A 482 -4.11 -28.36 3.34
CA CYS A 482 -5.09 -27.57 2.59
C CYS A 482 -6.10 -28.43 1.80
N PRO A 483 -6.92 -29.28 2.43
CA PRO A 483 -7.78 -30.26 1.75
C PRO A 483 -8.82 -29.64 0.79
N GLN A 484 -9.09 -28.33 0.89
CA GLN A 484 -10.03 -27.61 0.04
C GLN A 484 -9.37 -26.72 -1.03
N LEU A 485 -8.05 -26.83 -1.20
CA LEU A 485 -7.30 -26.04 -2.19
C LEU A 485 -7.77 -26.38 -3.61
N ARG A 486 -8.13 -25.35 -4.38
CA ARG A 486 -8.67 -25.47 -5.75
C ARG A 486 -7.85 -24.70 -6.77
N SER A 487 -7.23 -23.61 -6.37
CA SER A 487 -6.41 -22.76 -7.24
C SER A 487 -5.01 -22.61 -6.64
N LEU A 488 -3.99 -22.85 -7.46
CA LEU A 488 -2.57 -22.69 -7.11
C LEU A 488 -1.92 -21.78 -8.15
N CYS A 489 -1.40 -20.63 -7.71
CA CYS A 489 -0.64 -19.72 -8.56
C CYS A 489 0.83 -19.71 -8.11
N ILE A 490 1.76 -19.83 -9.05
CA ILE A 490 3.21 -19.81 -8.80
C ILE A 490 3.82 -18.73 -9.70
N ARG A 491 4.52 -17.77 -9.10
CA ARG A 491 5.19 -16.65 -9.79
C ARG A 491 6.64 -16.49 -9.35
N ASP A 492 7.47 -15.95 -10.23
CA ASP A 492 8.86 -15.53 -9.95
C ASP A 492 9.73 -16.59 -9.25
N SER A 493 9.53 -17.87 -9.55
CA SER A 493 10.31 -18.93 -8.90
C SER A 493 11.62 -19.16 -9.67
N GLU A 494 12.69 -18.52 -9.21
CA GLU A 494 14.03 -18.50 -9.82
C GLU A 494 14.61 -19.88 -10.18
N HIS A 495 14.12 -20.95 -9.57
CA HIS A 495 14.69 -22.30 -9.65
C HIS A 495 13.76 -23.36 -10.21
N LEU A 496 12.61 -23.00 -10.80
CA LEU A 496 11.71 -23.97 -11.43
C LEU A 496 12.40 -24.73 -12.57
N GLN A 497 12.69 -26.02 -12.33
CA GLN A 497 13.17 -26.93 -13.35
C GLN A 497 11.99 -27.54 -14.12
N VAL A 498 12.24 -28.08 -15.32
CA VAL A 498 11.20 -28.78 -16.12
C VAL A 498 10.55 -29.92 -15.32
N GLN A 499 11.35 -30.64 -14.51
CA GLN A 499 10.84 -31.72 -13.64
C GLN A 499 9.89 -31.22 -12.56
N ASP A 500 10.09 -30.00 -12.07
CA ASP A 500 9.19 -29.38 -11.09
C ASP A 500 7.84 -29.05 -11.73
N LEU A 501 7.84 -28.61 -12.99
CA LEU A 501 6.62 -28.33 -13.76
C LEU A 501 5.83 -29.62 -14.01
N ASP A 502 6.50 -30.70 -14.41
CA ASP A 502 5.88 -32.03 -14.57
C ASP A 502 5.23 -32.50 -13.26
N PHE A 503 5.93 -32.31 -12.14
CA PHE A 503 5.42 -32.64 -10.81
C PHE A 503 4.19 -31.79 -10.43
N ILE A 504 4.23 -30.47 -10.64
CA ILE A 504 3.13 -29.56 -10.32
C ILE A 504 1.87 -29.89 -11.15
N VAL A 505 2.05 -30.13 -12.45
CA VAL A 505 0.96 -30.33 -13.41
C VAL A 505 0.35 -31.73 -13.34
N GLY A 506 1.16 -32.75 -13.01
CA GLY A 506 0.73 -34.14 -12.96
C GLY A 506 0.59 -34.68 -11.54
N ASP A 507 1.72 -34.91 -10.88
CA ASP A 507 1.80 -35.73 -9.66
C ASP A 507 1.14 -35.05 -8.45
N LEU A 508 1.29 -33.74 -8.30
CA LEU A 508 0.77 -33.00 -7.14
C LEU A 508 -0.75 -33.16 -6.97
N ALA A 509 -1.51 -32.99 -8.06
CA ALA A 509 -2.96 -33.12 -8.03
C ALA A 509 -3.39 -34.56 -7.70
N VAL A 510 -2.73 -35.54 -8.33
CA VAL A 510 -3.01 -36.98 -8.16
C VAL A 510 -2.69 -37.44 -6.73
N GLU A 511 -1.54 -37.06 -6.18
CA GLU A 511 -1.14 -37.41 -4.81
C GLU A 511 -2.11 -36.85 -3.76
N ARG A 512 -2.62 -35.63 -3.98
CA ARG A 512 -3.60 -34.99 -3.10
C ARG A 512 -4.96 -35.66 -3.19
N GLU A 513 -5.45 -35.94 -4.39
CA GLU A 513 -6.74 -36.61 -4.60
C GLU A 513 -6.74 -38.04 -4.03
N ASN A 514 -5.63 -38.78 -4.20
CA ASN A 514 -5.43 -40.12 -3.61
C ASN A 514 -5.53 -40.13 -2.08
N ARG A 515 -5.39 -38.97 -1.43
CA ARG A 515 -5.49 -38.78 0.02
C ARG A 515 -6.79 -38.09 0.45
N GLY A 516 -7.77 -37.99 -0.46
CA GLY A 516 -9.11 -37.47 -0.20
C GLY A 516 -9.21 -35.95 -0.18
N ALA A 517 -8.21 -35.23 -0.70
CA ALA A 517 -8.33 -33.78 -0.89
C ALA A 517 -9.17 -33.45 -2.13
N CYS A 518 -9.64 -32.20 -2.21
CA CYS A 518 -10.23 -31.68 -3.44
C CYS A 518 -9.18 -31.66 -4.57
N GLY A 519 -9.58 -32.04 -5.78
CA GLY A 519 -8.75 -31.87 -6.98
C GLY A 519 -8.50 -30.39 -7.27
N LEU A 520 -7.27 -30.08 -7.69
CA LEU A 520 -6.89 -28.75 -8.18
C LEU A 520 -7.65 -28.47 -9.49
N ARG A 521 -8.33 -27.33 -9.55
CA ARG A 521 -9.12 -26.90 -10.71
C ARG A 521 -8.34 -25.96 -11.61
N GLU A 522 -7.52 -25.10 -11.03
CA GLU A 522 -6.74 -24.10 -11.74
C GLU A 522 -5.32 -24.08 -11.19
N VAL A 523 -4.35 -24.14 -12.10
CA VAL A 523 -2.93 -24.02 -11.77
C VAL A 523 -2.32 -23.02 -12.74
N ASP A 524 -1.91 -21.88 -12.20
CA ASP A 524 -1.29 -20.80 -12.96
C ASP A 524 0.20 -20.80 -12.66
N ILE A 525 1.02 -20.95 -13.69
CA ILE A 525 2.48 -21.02 -13.57
C ILE A 525 3.07 -19.93 -14.46
N HIS A 526 3.60 -18.90 -13.83
CA HIS A 526 4.31 -17.82 -14.47
C HIS A 526 5.78 -18.20 -14.63
N VAL A 527 6.27 -18.17 -15.86
CA VAL A 527 7.64 -18.55 -16.22
C VAL A 527 8.18 -17.62 -17.29
N ASP A 528 9.51 -17.56 -17.40
CA ASP A 528 10.15 -16.91 -18.53
C ASP A 528 9.67 -17.50 -19.88
N SER A 529 9.58 -16.67 -20.92
CA SER A 529 9.09 -17.07 -22.26
C SER A 529 9.84 -18.29 -22.83
N ALA A 530 11.13 -18.41 -22.54
CA ALA A 530 11.98 -19.50 -22.98
C ALA A 530 11.57 -20.86 -22.38
N ARG A 531 11.11 -20.89 -21.13
CA ARG A 531 10.62 -22.10 -20.45
C ARG A 531 9.19 -22.45 -20.82
N ALA A 532 8.32 -21.46 -21.04
CA ALA A 532 6.92 -21.68 -21.39
C ALA A 532 6.78 -22.63 -22.60
N ALA A 533 7.62 -22.47 -23.62
CA ALA A 533 7.59 -23.28 -24.84
C ALA A 533 7.92 -24.78 -24.64
N ARG A 534 8.51 -25.18 -23.50
CA ARG A 534 8.99 -26.56 -23.28
C ARG A 534 8.02 -27.45 -22.52
N VAL A 535 6.96 -26.89 -21.95
CA VAL A 535 6.03 -27.66 -21.12
C VAL A 535 4.97 -28.30 -22.01
N ALA A 536 5.11 -29.61 -22.28
CA ALA A 536 4.12 -30.37 -23.04
C ALA A 536 2.92 -30.73 -22.14
N SER A 537 1.71 -30.37 -22.61
CA SER A 537 0.44 -30.38 -21.89
C SER A 537 -0.07 -31.77 -21.50
N ALA A 538 0.47 -32.36 -20.43
CA ALA A 538 -0.12 -33.52 -19.75
C ALA A 538 -0.75 -33.09 -18.42
N ALA A 539 -1.78 -32.24 -18.47
CA ALA A 539 -2.56 -31.89 -17.28
C ALA A 539 -3.41 -33.08 -16.81
N SER A 540 -3.53 -33.24 -15.49
CA SER A 540 -4.50 -34.18 -14.91
C SER A 540 -5.92 -33.87 -15.44
N PRO A 541 -6.74 -34.89 -15.77
CA PRO A 541 -8.09 -34.66 -16.26
C PRO A 541 -8.91 -33.78 -15.30
N GLY A 542 -9.36 -32.61 -15.79
CA GLY A 542 -10.17 -31.67 -15.01
C GLY A 542 -9.42 -30.52 -14.35
N THR A 543 -8.09 -30.46 -14.47
CA THR A 543 -7.28 -29.32 -14.03
C THR A 543 -6.97 -28.42 -15.22
N LYS A 544 -7.39 -27.15 -15.16
CA LYS A 544 -6.98 -26.11 -16.11
C LYS A 544 -5.59 -25.62 -15.70
N VAL A 545 -4.61 -25.80 -16.59
CA VAL A 545 -3.24 -25.34 -16.38
C VAL A 545 -2.97 -24.19 -17.32
N ASN A 546 -2.67 -23.01 -16.78
CA ASN A 546 -2.27 -21.84 -17.54
C ASN A 546 -0.78 -21.64 -17.31
N ILE A 547 -0.01 -21.62 -18.39
CA ILE A 547 1.41 -21.28 -18.36
C ILE A 547 1.49 -19.88 -18.97
N ILE A 548 1.82 -18.92 -18.13
CA ILE A 548 1.80 -17.50 -18.49
C ILE A 548 3.25 -17.05 -18.65
N SER A 549 3.54 -16.39 -19.76
CA SER A 549 4.85 -15.79 -20.01
C SER A 549 4.82 -14.39 -19.42
N ASP A 550 5.68 -14.10 -18.44
CA ASP A 550 5.71 -12.77 -17.81
C ASP A 550 6.16 -11.67 -18.79
N ASP A 551 6.84 -12.03 -19.87
CA ASP A 551 7.33 -11.10 -20.90
C ASP A 551 6.20 -10.47 -21.76
N GLU A 552 4.99 -11.05 -21.80
CA GLU A 552 3.93 -10.58 -22.72
C GLU A 552 3.16 -9.35 -22.18
N ASP A 553 3.21 -9.07 -20.88
CA ASP A 553 2.42 -8.00 -20.25
C ASP A 553 3.18 -6.67 -20.11
N GLU A 554 4.52 -6.65 -20.23
CA GLU A 554 5.32 -5.42 -20.04
C GLU A 554 5.65 -4.66 -21.33
N GLU A 555 5.57 -5.29 -22.51
CA GLU A 555 6.02 -4.67 -23.77
C GLU A 555 4.97 -3.78 -24.46
N GLU A 556 3.67 -3.85 -24.13
CA GLU A 556 2.64 -3.15 -24.91
C GLU A 556 2.44 -1.65 -24.59
N ASP A 557 3.02 -1.10 -23.51
CA ASP A 557 2.85 0.32 -23.13
C ASP A 557 4.10 1.21 -23.36
N TYR A 558 5.20 0.67 -23.91
CA TYR A 558 6.44 1.42 -24.19
C TYR A 558 6.70 1.71 -25.68
N MET A 559 5.66 1.68 -26.52
CA MET A 559 5.81 1.94 -27.96
C MET A 559 5.72 3.44 -28.32
N ASP A 560 6.83 3.91 -28.90
CA ASP A 560 6.95 4.99 -29.89
C ASP A 560 7.03 6.46 -29.43
N GLU A 561 8.03 6.80 -28.61
CA GLU A 561 8.74 8.08 -28.81
C GLU A 561 10.23 7.81 -29.12
N ASP A 562 10.58 7.99 -30.40
CA ASP A 562 11.92 7.94 -30.99
C ASP A 562 12.91 8.90 -30.29
N LEU A 563 13.39 8.54 -29.10
CA LEU A 563 14.53 9.20 -28.47
C LEU A 563 15.70 8.22 -28.46
N ASP A 564 16.69 8.48 -29.32
CA ASP A 564 18.07 7.97 -29.29
C ASP A 564 18.77 8.38 -27.98
N MET A 565 18.20 8.04 -26.83
CA MET A 565 18.83 8.13 -25.53
C MET A 565 19.62 6.84 -25.33
N ASP A 566 20.95 6.98 -25.31
CA ASP A 566 21.88 5.88 -25.09
C ASP A 566 21.39 4.92 -24.00
N ASN A 567 21.19 3.67 -24.42
CA ASN A 567 20.55 2.58 -23.70
C ASN A 567 21.41 2.13 -22.50
N VAL A 568 21.51 2.98 -21.47
CA VAL A 568 22.15 2.66 -20.19
C VAL A 568 21.17 1.82 -19.40
N ASP A 569 21.30 0.51 -19.57
CA ASP A 569 20.60 -0.49 -18.76
C ASP A 569 20.75 -0.14 -17.27
N PRO A 570 19.65 0.21 -16.59
CA PRO A 570 19.71 0.78 -15.25
C PRO A 570 20.15 -0.26 -14.20
N PHE A 571 20.18 -1.55 -14.53
CA PHE A 571 20.65 -2.63 -13.66
C PHE A 571 22.09 -3.07 -13.93
N LYS A 572 22.78 -2.51 -14.94
CA LYS A 572 24.23 -2.76 -15.12
C LYS A 572 25.04 -2.04 -14.05
N PRO A 573 26.26 -2.53 -13.71
CA PRO A 573 27.13 -1.85 -12.75
C PRO A 573 27.36 -0.37 -13.14
N GLY A 574 26.95 0.56 -12.29
CA GLY A 574 26.94 2.01 -12.53
C GLY A 574 25.65 2.59 -13.13
N GLY A 575 24.63 1.75 -13.37
CA GLY A 575 23.27 2.17 -13.73
C GLY A 575 22.48 2.61 -12.50
N ALA A 576 21.31 3.23 -12.73
CA ALA A 576 20.51 3.84 -11.67
C ALA A 576 20.13 2.90 -10.50
N PHE A 577 20.13 1.57 -10.70
CA PHE A 577 19.74 0.57 -9.71
C PHE A 577 20.88 -0.39 -9.28
N ASN A 578 22.06 -0.30 -9.86
CA ASN A 578 23.22 -1.13 -9.51
C ASN A 578 24.45 -0.23 -9.31
N ASP A 579 24.31 0.67 -8.34
CA ASP A 579 25.36 1.60 -7.94
C ASP A 579 26.24 0.93 -6.86
N PRO A 580 27.49 0.58 -7.18
CA PRO A 580 28.38 -0.08 -6.24
C PRO A 580 28.69 0.77 -5.00
N VAL A 581 28.56 2.11 -5.06
CA VAL A 581 28.74 2.99 -3.90
C VAL A 581 27.53 2.92 -2.98
N PHE A 582 26.32 2.94 -3.55
CA PHE A 582 25.08 2.74 -2.81
C PHE A 582 25.07 1.36 -2.13
N ASP A 583 25.38 0.31 -2.89
CA ASP A 583 25.43 -1.06 -2.38
C ASP A 583 26.52 -1.25 -1.32
N GLU A 584 27.71 -0.63 -1.50
CA GLU A 584 28.78 -0.63 -0.51
C GLU A 584 28.36 0.11 0.78
N TYR A 585 27.70 1.26 0.67
CA TYR A 585 27.23 2.02 1.84
C TYR A 585 26.25 1.20 2.69
N TYR A 586 25.27 0.54 2.08
CA TYR A 586 24.30 -0.26 2.82
C TYR A 586 24.88 -1.59 3.31
N SER A 587 25.73 -2.25 2.53
CA SER A 587 26.40 -3.48 2.98
C SER A 587 27.38 -3.25 4.13
N THR A 588 28.10 -2.12 4.13
CA THR A 588 29.03 -1.76 5.23
C THR A 588 28.31 -1.35 6.51
N GLN A 589 27.18 -0.65 6.44
CA GLN A 589 26.38 -0.36 7.64
C GLN A 589 25.79 -1.62 8.28
N VAL A 590 25.42 -2.60 7.45
CA VAL A 590 24.98 -3.91 7.92
C VAL A 590 26.13 -4.68 8.58
N ALA A 591 27.31 -4.70 7.96
CA ALA A 591 28.46 -5.45 8.46
C ALA A 591 29.07 -4.89 9.76
N ALA A 592 28.78 -3.63 10.10
CA ALA A 592 29.18 -3.00 11.35
C ALA A 592 28.26 -3.36 12.55
N ARG A 593 27.18 -4.10 12.30
CA ARG A 593 26.31 -4.72 13.30
C ARG A 593 26.70 -6.18 13.47
#